data_AF-A0A972ILG1-F1
#
_entry.id   AF-A0A972ILG1-F1
#
_cell.length_a   1.000
_cell.length_b   1.000
_cell.length_c   1.000
_cell.angle_alpha   90.00
_cell.angle_beta   90.00
_cell.angle_gamma   90.00
#
_symmetry.space_group_name_H-M   'P 1'
#
loop_
_entity.id
_entity.type
_entity.pdbx_description
1 polymer ?
#
loop_
_entity_poly.entity_id
_entity_poly.type
_entity_poly.pdbx_seq_one_letter_code
_entity_poly.pdbx_strand_id
1 'polypeptide(L)'
;MCQGEHHGGASGNDSHENLKVTTVYSQGRFEQVATSIAVLGRRELKSRIKNFRGRFKLDFTDDYLDAMDIDRLRHLLLAALINAKS
;
A
#
# COMPACT_ATOMS: atom_id res chain seq x y z
N MET A 1 65.82 -2.11 -27.96
CA MET A 1 65.18 -0.88 -27.44
C MET A 1 63.77 -0.88 -28.03
N CYS A 2 62.65 -1.03 -27.33
CA CYS A 2 62.33 -1.06 -25.91
C CYS A 2 61.30 -2.17 -25.63
N GLN A 3 61.35 -2.69 -24.41
CA GLN A 3 60.38 -3.60 -23.79
C GLN A 3 59.09 -2.86 -23.39
N GLY A 4 58.02 -3.62 -23.17
CA GLY A 4 56.79 -3.15 -22.54
C GLY A 4 55.75 -4.25 -22.41
N GLU A 5 55.99 -5.24 -21.55
CA GLU A 5 54.94 -6.06 -20.94
C GLU A 5 54.30 -5.26 -19.79
N HIS A 6 52.97 -5.34 -19.60
CA HIS A 6 52.31 -5.45 -18.29
C HIS A 6 50.79 -5.63 -18.41
N HIS A 7 50.36 -6.87 -18.11
CA HIS A 7 49.24 -7.33 -17.28
C HIS A 7 48.00 -6.46 -16.98
N GLY A 8 46.85 -7.14 -17.04
CA GLY A 8 45.66 -6.92 -16.19
C GLY A 8 44.38 -6.80 -17.03
N GLY A 9 43.36 -7.65 -16.97
CA GLY A 9 42.89 -8.52 -15.89
C GLY A 9 41.48 -8.09 -15.49
N ALA A 10 40.54 -9.05 -15.52
CA ALA A 10 39.17 -9.02 -14.99
C ALA A 10 38.15 -8.13 -15.75
N SER A 11 37.15 -8.71 -16.41
CA SER A 11 35.95 -9.37 -15.84
C SER A 11 34.99 -8.35 -15.23
N GLY A 12 33.83 -8.21 -15.86
CA GLY A 12 32.75 -7.36 -15.39
C GLY A 12 31.62 -7.23 -16.40
N ASN A 13 31.11 -8.35 -16.93
CA ASN A 13 29.68 -8.42 -17.19
C ASN A 13 29.01 -8.19 -15.83
N ASP A 14 28.14 -7.20 -15.73
CA ASP A 14 26.74 -7.47 -15.39
C ASP A 14 25.96 -6.16 -15.29
N SER A 15 25.01 -6.06 -16.22
CA SER A 15 23.67 -5.56 -15.98
C SER A 15 23.31 -5.49 -14.50
N HIS A 16 23.00 -4.31 -13.97
CA HIS A 16 21.93 -4.10 -12.98
C HIS A 16 21.98 -2.66 -12.44
N GLU A 17 21.25 -1.77 -13.07
CA GLU A 17 20.37 -0.89 -12.28
C GLU A 17 18.93 -1.23 -12.65
N ASN A 18 18.50 -2.38 -12.13
CA ASN A 18 17.09 -2.65 -11.88
C ASN A 18 16.64 -1.66 -10.80
N LEU A 19 16.35 -0.42 -11.21
CA LEU A 19 15.57 0.50 -10.39
C LEU A 19 14.28 -0.24 -10.08
N LYS A 20 14.09 -0.62 -8.81
CA LYS A 20 12.97 -1.43 -8.35
C LYS A 20 11.66 -0.71 -8.70
N VAL A 21 11.09 -1.06 -9.85
CA VAL A 21 9.73 -0.67 -10.28
C VAL A 21 8.71 -1.46 -9.45
N THR A 22 8.74 -1.25 -8.13
CA THR A 22 7.76 -1.83 -7.20
C THR A 22 6.65 -0.82 -6.87
N THR A 23 6.83 0.45 -7.25
CA THR A 23 5.89 1.54 -6.97
C THR A 23 4.69 1.58 -7.92
N VAL A 24 4.84 1.12 -9.17
CA VAL A 24 3.76 1.26 -10.18
C VAL A 24 2.65 0.21 -9.99
N TYR A 25 3.00 -0.98 -9.49
CA TYR A 25 2.03 -2.05 -9.22
C TYR A 25 1.23 -1.86 -7.93
N SER A 26 1.76 -1.10 -6.96
CA SER A 26 1.07 -0.82 -5.69
C SER A 26 0.03 0.30 -5.82
N GLN A 27 0.23 1.22 -6.78
CA GLN A 27 -0.64 2.36 -7.02
C GLN A 27 -2.04 1.89 -7.44
N GLY A 28 -2.16 1.09 -8.52
CA GLY A 28 -3.46 0.65 -9.05
C GLY A 28 -4.37 -0.04 -8.02
N ARG A 29 -3.80 -0.76 -7.05
CA ARG A 29 -4.57 -1.40 -5.97
C ARG A 29 -5.13 -0.36 -4.99
N PHE A 30 -4.38 0.69 -4.68
CA PHE A 30 -4.83 1.77 -3.83
C PHE A 30 -6.00 2.53 -4.48
N GLU A 31 -5.87 2.93 -5.74
CA GLU A 31 -6.97 3.63 -6.44
C GLU A 31 -8.23 2.77 -6.54
N GLN A 32 -8.10 1.48 -6.83
CA GLN A 32 -9.24 0.55 -6.87
C GLN A 32 -9.94 0.46 -5.51
N VAL A 33 -9.19 0.36 -4.42
CA VAL A 33 -9.75 0.33 -3.06
C VAL A 33 -10.43 1.64 -2.71
N ALA A 34 -9.79 2.78 -2.99
CA ALA A 34 -10.37 4.11 -2.73
C ALA A 34 -11.69 4.30 -3.50
N THR A 35 -11.71 3.96 -4.79
CA THR A 35 -12.92 4.04 -5.63
C THR A 35 -14.03 3.12 -5.11
N SER A 36 -13.68 1.90 -4.71
CA SER A 36 -14.65 0.94 -4.15
C SER A 36 -15.25 1.42 -2.82
N ILE A 37 -14.50 2.19 -2.01
CA ILE A 37 -14.99 2.75 -0.75
C ILE A 37 -15.86 3.99 -0.99
N ALA A 38 -15.53 4.81 -1.99
CA ALA A 38 -16.24 6.05 -2.29
C ALA A 38 -17.74 5.83 -2.56
N VAL A 39 -18.08 4.73 -3.23
CA VAL A 39 -19.47 4.37 -3.57
C VAL A 39 -20.27 3.76 -2.42
N LEU A 40 -19.64 3.46 -1.28
CA LEU A 40 -20.32 2.83 -0.15
C LEU A 40 -21.19 3.84 0.62
N GLY A 41 -22.37 3.39 1.03
CA GLY A 41 -23.24 4.11 1.96
C GLY A 41 -22.85 3.88 3.43
N ARG A 42 -23.36 4.74 4.33
CA ARG A 42 -23.06 4.72 5.77
C ARG A 42 -23.19 3.32 6.42
N ARG A 43 -24.30 2.62 6.17
CA ARG A 43 -24.55 1.29 6.76
C ARG A 43 -23.50 0.25 6.36
N GLU A 44 -23.11 0.27 5.09
CA GLU A 44 -22.10 -0.63 4.53
C GLU A 44 -20.71 -0.31 5.12
N LEU A 45 -20.37 0.97 5.23
CA LEU A 45 -19.13 1.43 5.87
C LEU A 45 -19.06 0.97 7.33
N LYS A 46 -20.11 1.22 8.12
CA LYS A 46 -20.19 0.76 9.52
C LYS A 46 -19.98 -0.75 9.64
N SER A 47 -20.69 -1.53 8.81
CA SER A 47 -20.58 -2.99 8.82
C SER A 47 -19.15 -3.45 8.54
N ARG A 48 -18.49 -2.88 7.51
CA ARG A 48 -17.10 -3.23 7.17
C ARG A 48 -16.09 -2.81 8.22
N ILE A 49 -16.28 -1.64 8.85
CA ILE A 49 -15.42 -1.17 9.95
C ILE A 49 -15.54 -2.10 11.16
N LYS A 50 -16.76 -2.44 11.59
CA LYS A 50 -17.00 -3.31 12.75
C LYS A 50 -16.53 -4.75 12.53
N ASN A 51 -16.60 -5.23 11.29
CA ASN A 51 -16.16 -6.57 10.91
C ASN A 51 -14.75 -6.59 10.32
N PHE A 52 -13.98 -5.52 10.50
CA PHE A 52 -12.65 -5.40 9.92
C PHE A 52 -11.69 -6.46 10.49
N ARG A 53 -11.06 -7.22 9.59
CA ARG A 53 -10.06 -8.25 9.94
C ARG A 53 -8.68 -7.77 9.52
N GLY A 54 -8.02 -7.02 10.38
CA GLY A 54 -6.64 -6.57 10.20
C GLY A 54 -5.72 -7.03 11.33
N ARG A 55 -4.48 -6.52 11.31
CA ARG A 55 -3.48 -6.79 12.36
C ARG A 55 -3.88 -6.25 13.74
N PHE A 56 -4.83 -5.32 13.78
CA PHE A 56 -5.43 -4.79 14.99
C PHE A 56 -6.96 -4.76 14.87
N LYS A 57 -7.64 -4.97 15.99
CA LYS A 57 -9.11 -4.91 16.07
C LYS A 57 -9.56 -3.45 16.03
N LEU A 58 -10.54 -3.15 15.18
CA LEU A 58 -11.28 -1.89 15.22
C LEU A 58 -12.43 -2.05 16.23
N ASP A 59 -12.24 -1.58 17.45
CA ASP A 59 -13.25 -1.71 18.52
C ASP A 59 -14.09 -0.42 18.66
N PHE A 60 -14.78 -0.07 17.58
CA PHE A 60 -15.65 1.11 17.56
C PHE A 60 -17.09 0.75 17.95
N THR A 61 -17.69 1.60 18.79
CA THR A 61 -19.11 1.50 19.16
C THR A 61 -19.99 2.04 18.03
N ASP A 62 -21.26 1.63 18.00
CA ASP A 62 -22.21 2.17 17.02
C ASP A 62 -22.39 3.68 17.18
N ASP A 63 -22.52 4.17 18.42
CA ASP A 63 -22.68 5.61 18.72
C ASP A 63 -21.51 6.44 18.18
N TYR A 64 -20.27 5.94 18.32
CA TYR A 64 -19.09 6.61 17.78
C TYR A 64 -19.14 6.69 16.24
N LEU A 65 -19.53 5.60 15.58
CA LEU A 65 -19.66 5.57 14.13
C LEU A 65 -20.83 6.39 13.60
N ASP A 66 -21.91 6.50 14.36
CA ASP A 66 -23.10 7.26 14.00
C ASP A 66 -22.89 8.77 14.10
N ALA A 67 -22.07 9.21 15.06
CA ALA A 67 -21.67 10.61 15.19
C ALA A 67 -20.71 11.10 14.08
N MET A 68 -20.04 10.20 13.36
CA MET A 68 -19.12 10.57 12.28
C MET A 68 -19.86 10.88 10.98
N ASP A 69 -19.34 11.82 10.18
CA ASP A 69 -19.81 12.03 8.82
C ASP A 69 -19.42 10.84 7.89
N ILE A 70 -20.07 10.76 6.73
CA ILE A 70 -19.86 9.66 5.81
C ILE A 70 -18.42 9.65 5.24
N ASP A 71 -17.81 10.82 5.07
CA ASP A 71 -16.46 10.93 4.54
C ASP A 71 -15.41 10.46 5.54
N ARG A 72 -15.56 10.77 6.83
CA ARG A 72 -14.69 10.24 7.88
C ARG A 72 -14.83 8.73 8.02
N LEU A 73 -16.04 8.16 7.85
CA LEU A 73 -16.21 6.71 7.77
C LEU A 73 -15.45 6.09 6.59
N ARG A 74 -15.47 6.73 5.41
CA ARG A 74 -14.69 6.28 4.23
C ARG A 74 -13.19 6.34 4.50
N HIS A 75 -12.71 7.46 5.04
CA HIS A 75 -11.30 7.64 5.38
C HIS A 75 -10.82 6.65 6.45
N LEU A 76 -11.64 6.38 7.47
CA LEU A 76 -11.33 5.42 8.52
C LEU A 76 -11.14 4.01 7.95
N LEU A 77 -12.08 3.56 7.11
CA LEU A 77 -11.98 2.25 6.48
C LEU A 77 -10.78 2.16 5.53
N LEU A 78 -10.52 3.22 4.75
CA LEU A 78 -9.38 3.28 3.85
C LEU A 78 -8.05 3.21 4.62
N ALA A 79 -7.91 4.00 5.69
CA ALA A 79 -6.73 3.99 6.54
C ALA A 79 -6.49 2.60 7.14
N ALA A 80 -7.54 1.94 7.63
CA ALA A 80 -7.45 0.58 8.15
C ALA A 80 -6.92 -0.40 7.08
N LEU A 81 -7.46 -0.35 5.86
CA LEU A 81 -7.07 -1.23 4.76
C LEU A 81 -5.62 -1.03 4.30
N ILE A 82 -5.13 0.21 4.26
CA ILE A 82 -3.72 0.51 3.95
C ILE A 82 -2.80 -0.10 5.00
N ASN A 83 -3.17 0.05 6.28
CA ASN A 83 -2.34 -0.38 7.41
C ASN A 83 -2.44 -1.88 7.73
N ALA A 84 -3.44 -2.59 7.19
CA ALA A 84 -3.59 -4.03 7.43
C ALA A 84 -2.52 -4.88 6.74
N LYS A 85 -1.92 -4.42 5.64
CA LYS A 85 -0.81 -5.12 4.99
C LYS A 85 0.52 -4.66 5.58
N SER A 86 1.26 -5.59 6.16
CA SER A 86 2.70 -5.50 6.42
C SER A 86 3.35 -6.78 5.94
#